data_AF-A0A958HHM3-F1
#
_entry.id   AF-A0A958HHM3-F1
#
_cell.length_a   1.000
_cell.length_b   1.000
_cell.length_c   1.000
_cell.angle_alpha   90.00
_cell.angle_beta   90.00
_cell.angle_gamma   90.00
#
_symmetry.space_group_name_H-M   'P 1'
#
loop_
_entity.id
_entity.type
_entity.pdbx_description
1 polymer ?
#
loop_
_entity_poly.entity_id
_entity_poly.type
_entity_poly.pdbx_seq_one_letter_code
_entity_poly.pdbx_strand_id
1 'polypeptide(L)'
;NPSIAVPGDTIHVTSGNWTPEISVSVSIVEAGQPYTQAFAVPGTTVTTPANPAQGFTIQFVFPDDPRWQIPSDVWVYIHNADWTEWGRDTLELHEQ
;
A
#
# COMPACT_ATOMS: atom_id res chain seq x y z
N ASN A 1 10.09 7.28 9.37
CA ASN A 1 9.65 6.45 10.50
C ASN A 1 8.71 5.43 9.88
N PRO A 2 9.16 4.18 9.63
CA PRO A 2 8.26 3.16 9.09
C PRO A 2 7.14 2.91 10.10
N SER A 3 5.96 2.59 9.59
CA SER A 3 4.86 2.13 10.45
C SER A 3 5.11 0.66 10.78
N ILE A 4 4.99 0.28 12.05
CA ILE A 4 5.06 -1.14 12.45
C ILE A 4 3.76 -1.81 12.00
N ALA A 5 3.88 -2.96 11.34
CA ALA A 5 2.76 -3.78 10.93
C ALA A 5 2.96 -5.22 11.39
N VAL A 6 1.88 -5.87 11.77
CA VAL A 6 1.82 -7.29 12.05
C VAL A 6 0.81 -7.93 11.09
N PRO A 7 0.99 -9.19 10.67
CA PRO A 7 -0.05 -9.91 9.93
C PRO A 7 -1.42 -9.81 10.60
N GLY A 8 -2.44 -9.39 9.85
CA GLY A 8 -3.79 -9.14 10.36
C GLY A 8 -4.06 -7.71 10.83
N ASP A 9 -3.05 -6.84 10.91
CA ASP A 9 -3.24 -5.44 11.27
C ASP A 9 -4.00 -4.66 10.21
N THR A 10 -4.77 -3.68 10.67
CA THR A 10 -5.38 -2.69 9.78
C THR A 10 -4.36 -1.58 9.49
N ILE A 11 -4.00 -1.45 8.21
CA ILE A 11 -3.08 -0.42 7.72
C ILE A 11 -3.87 0.71 7.07
N HIS A 12 -3.45 1.95 7.35
CA HIS A 12 -3.97 3.17 6.73
C HIS A 12 -2.87 3.83 5.90
N VAL A 13 -3.08 3.91 4.58
CA VAL A 13 -2.15 4.59 3.68
C VAL A 13 -2.80 5.86 3.17
N THR A 14 -2.15 6.99 3.41
CA THR A 14 -2.62 8.30 2.94
C THR A 14 -1.65 8.80 1.88
N SER A 15 -2.15 9.17 0.71
CA SER A 15 -1.34 9.87 -0.31
C SER A 15 -1.76 11.34 -0.39
N GLY A 16 -0.76 12.21 -0.59
CA GLY A 16 -0.86 13.67 -0.66
C GLY A 16 -0.88 14.24 -2.08
N ASN A 17 -0.50 13.45 -3.08
CA ASN A 17 -0.36 13.87 -4.47
C ASN A 17 -1.10 12.87 -5.34
N TRP A 18 -2.30 13.21 -5.82
CA TRP A 18 -3.07 12.36 -6.73
C TRP A 18 -3.71 13.14 -7.86
N THR A 19 -3.97 12.43 -8.95
CA THR A 19 -4.83 12.92 -10.03
C THR A 19 -6.29 12.67 -9.62
N PRO A 20 -7.18 13.67 -9.73
CA PRO A 20 -8.60 13.51 -9.42
C PRO A 20 -9.30 12.46 -10.29
N GLU A 21 -10.29 11.78 -9.71
CA GLU A 21 -11.21 10.86 -10.40
C GLU A 21 -10.51 9.69 -11.13
N ILE A 22 -9.36 9.26 -10.61
CA ILE A 22 -8.61 8.10 -11.10
C ILE A 22 -8.79 6.91 -10.16
N SER A 23 -8.98 5.72 -10.72
CA SER A 23 -8.95 4.48 -9.96
C SER A 23 -7.51 4.10 -9.60
N VAL A 24 -7.25 3.95 -8.30
CA VAL A 24 -5.98 3.49 -7.74
C VAL A 24 -6.21 2.24 -6.90
N SER A 25 -5.17 1.43 -6.76
CA SER A 25 -5.14 0.22 -5.94
C SER A 25 -3.89 0.20 -5.08
N VAL A 26 -3.89 -0.64 -4.04
CA VAL A 26 -2.71 -0.89 -3.21
C VAL A 26 -2.07 -2.21 -3.60
N SER A 27 -0.75 -2.19 -3.75
CA SER A 27 0.07 -3.40 -3.88
C SER A 27 1.21 -3.38 -2.88
N ILE A 28 1.60 -4.54 -2.37
CA ILE A 28 2.66 -4.68 -1.36
C ILE A 28 3.75 -5.64 -1.83
N VAL A 29 4.99 -5.38 -1.44
CA VAL A 29 6.14 -6.22 -1.77
C VAL A 29 7.21 -6.11 -0.71
N GLU A 30 8.01 -7.16 -0.51
CA GLU A 30 9.21 -7.06 0.34
C GLU A 30 10.15 -5.97 -0.19
N ALA A 31 10.70 -5.17 0.71
CA ALA A 31 11.60 -4.09 0.38
C ALA A 31 12.83 -4.61 -0.38
N GLY A 32 13.20 -3.92 -1.44
CA GLY A 32 14.31 -4.32 -2.33
C GLY A 32 13.90 -5.25 -3.47
N GLN A 33 12.68 -5.81 -3.46
CA GLN A 33 12.13 -6.50 -4.62
C GLN A 33 11.61 -5.51 -5.68
N PRO A 34 11.61 -5.88 -6.97
CA PRO A 34 11.01 -5.05 -8.01
C PRO A 34 9.48 -4.99 -7.84
N TYR A 35 8.86 -3.86 -8.22
CA TYR A 35 7.40 -3.68 -8.15
C TYR A 35 6.61 -4.72 -8.96
N THR A 36 7.24 -5.37 -9.95
CA THR A 36 6.62 -6.45 -10.73
C THR A 36 6.35 -7.71 -9.92
N GLN A 37 6.97 -7.85 -8.74
CA GLN A 37 6.67 -8.90 -7.76
C GLN A 37 5.65 -8.46 -6.71
N ALA A 38 5.17 -7.22 -6.77
CA ALA A 38 4.20 -6.74 -5.82
C ALA A 38 2.88 -7.48 -5.94
N PHE A 39 2.32 -7.78 -4.78
CA PHE A 39 1.04 -8.44 -4.62
C PHE A 39 -0.05 -7.38 -4.47
N ALA A 40 -1.05 -7.41 -5.36
CA ALA A 40 -2.21 -6.54 -5.26
C ALA A 40 -3.04 -6.93 -4.04
N VAL A 41 -3.29 -5.96 -3.15
CA VAL A 41 -4.10 -6.19 -1.95
C VAL A 41 -5.58 -6.16 -2.34
N PRO A 42 -6.33 -7.25 -2.15
CA PRO A 42 -7.74 -7.30 -2.52
C PRO A 42 -8.58 -6.25 -1.81
N GLY A 43 -9.56 -5.68 -2.50
CA GLY A 43 -10.50 -4.70 -1.92
C GLY A 43 -9.94 -3.30 -1.72
N THR A 44 -8.74 -3.00 -2.22
CA THR A 44 -8.09 -1.68 -2.08
C THR A 44 -8.28 -0.74 -3.28
N THR A 45 -9.06 -1.15 -4.28
CA THR A 45 -9.35 -0.31 -5.43
C THR A 45 -10.35 0.78 -5.05
N VAL A 46 -9.90 2.04 -5.12
CA VAL A 46 -10.72 3.22 -4.84
C VAL A 46 -10.57 4.25 -5.95
N THR A 47 -11.59 5.08 -6.15
CA THR A 47 -11.49 6.26 -7.00
C THR A 47 -11.04 7.45 -6.16
N THR A 48 -9.99 8.14 -6.60
CA THR A 48 -9.46 9.32 -5.91
C THR A 48 -10.48 10.47 -5.90
N PRO A 49 -10.49 11.32 -4.86
CA PRO A 49 -11.40 12.45 -4.77
C PRO A 49 -11.26 13.41 -5.95
N ALA A 50 -12.39 14.00 -6.38
CA ALA A 50 -12.42 15.02 -7.42
C ALA A 50 -11.64 16.30 -7.02
N ASN A 51 -11.54 16.59 -5.72
CA ASN A 51 -10.77 17.71 -5.21
C ASN A 51 -9.37 17.24 -4.77
N PRO A 52 -8.28 17.64 -5.46
CA PRO A 52 -6.92 17.26 -5.09
C PRO A 52 -6.43 17.90 -3.78
N ALA A 53 -7.17 18.85 -3.21
CA ALA A 53 -6.88 19.38 -1.88
C ALA A 53 -7.43 18.49 -0.74
N GLN A 54 -8.29 17.51 -1.04
CA GLN A 54 -8.88 16.60 -0.05
C GLN A 54 -8.08 15.29 0.03
N GLY A 55 -7.24 15.12 1.06
CA GLY A 55 -6.51 13.88 1.31
C GLY A 55 -7.39 12.63 1.14
N PHE A 56 -6.83 11.55 0.57
CA PHE A 56 -7.49 10.25 0.54
C PHE A 56 -6.70 9.22 1.31
N THR A 57 -7.42 8.35 2.00
CA THR A 57 -6.85 7.24 2.78
C THR A 57 -7.42 5.94 2.27
N ILE A 58 -6.56 4.97 2.01
CA ILE A 58 -6.94 3.60 1.72
C ILE A 58 -6.67 2.77 2.98
N GLN A 59 -7.66 1.99 3.39
CA GLN A 59 -7.54 1.04 4.49
C GLN A 59 -7.49 -0.38 3.95
N PHE A 60 -6.59 -1.20 4.51
CA PHE A 60 -6.58 -2.64 4.24
C PHE A 60 -6.09 -3.43 5.44
N VAL A 61 -6.38 -4.73 5.44
CA VAL A 61 -5.82 -5.66 6.42
C VAL A 61 -4.54 -6.25 5.84
N PHE A 62 -3.42 -6.11 6.55
CA PHE A 62 -2.15 -6.69 6.13
C PHE A 62 -2.30 -8.21 6.05
N PRO A 63 -1.98 -8.85 4.90
CA PRO A 63 -2.26 -10.26 4.71
C PRO A 63 -1.35 -11.12 5.56
N ASP A 64 -1.95 -12.09 6.24
CA ASP A 64 -1.24 -13.21 6.86
C ASP A 64 -0.88 -14.22 5.77
N ASP A 65 0.34 -14.07 5.23
CA ASP A 65 0.84 -14.88 4.13
C ASP A 65 2.26 -15.39 4.44
N PRO A 66 2.53 -16.70 4.29
CA PRO A 66 3.83 -17.29 4.60
C PRO A 66 4.96 -16.82 3.68
N ARG A 67 4.66 -16.07 2.62
CA ARG A 67 5.69 -15.47 1.75
C ARG A 67 6.55 -14.44 2.46
N TRP A 68 6.03 -13.81 3.51
CA TRP A 68 6.74 -12.73 4.20
C TRP A 68 7.84 -13.30 5.08
N GLN A 69 9.06 -12.81 4.89
CA GLN A 69 10.10 -13.00 5.90
C GLN A 69 9.79 -12.12 7.11
N ILE A 70 9.86 -12.66 8.32
CA ILE A 70 9.67 -11.89 9.55
C ILE A 70 10.95 -12.01 10.39
N PRO A 71 11.58 -10.89 10.81
CA PRO A 71 11.22 -9.50 10.47
C PRO A 71 11.63 -9.12 9.04
N SER A 72 10.87 -8.25 8.40
CA SER A 72 11.24 -7.64 7.10
C SER A 72 10.65 -6.24 6.93
N ASP A 73 11.20 -5.48 6.00
CA ASP A 73 10.56 -4.26 5.51
C ASP A 73 9.66 -4.60 4.31
N VAL A 74 8.48 -4.00 4.27
CA VAL A 74 7.50 -4.15 3.19
C VAL A 74 7.19 -2.78 2.60
N TRP A 75 7.30 -2.65 1.29
CA TRP A 75 6.87 -1.46 0.58
C TRP A 75 5.40 -1.57 0.19
N VAL A 76 4.66 -0.49 0.41
CA VAL A 76 3.25 -0.36 0.08
C VAL A 76 3.13 0.69 -1.02
N TYR A 77 2.64 0.29 -2.18
CA TYR A 77 2.46 1.14 -3.35
C TYR A 77 1.01 1.53 -3.53
N ILE A 78 0.75 2.80 -3.83
CA ILE A 78 -0.52 3.27 -4.38
C ILE A 78 -0.30 3.61 -5.85
N HIS A 79 -1.03 2.93 -6.74
CA HIS A 79 -0.85 3.09 -8.18
C HIS A 79 -2.16 2.87 -8.96
N ASN A 80 -2.22 3.37 -10.20
CA ASN A 80 -3.30 3.06 -11.15
C ASN A 80 -2.95 1.80 -11.98
N ALA A 81 -3.82 1.48 -12.94
CA ALA A 81 -3.61 0.37 -13.86
C ALA A 81 -2.30 0.44 -14.67
N ASP A 82 -1.80 1.66 -14.94
CA ASP A 82 -0.56 1.89 -15.69
C ASP A 82 0.71 1.88 -14.81
N TRP A 83 0.59 1.50 -13.53
CA TRP A 83 1.69 1.55 -12.55
C TRP A 83 2.30 2.93 -12.33
N THR A 84 1.54 4.00 -12.61
CA THR A 84 1.94 5.34 -12.17
C THR A 84 1.86 5.37 -10.64
N GLU A 85 2.99 5.60 -9.98
CA GLU A 85 3.06 5.66 -8.51
C GLU A 85 2.55 7.02 -8.02
N TRP A 86 1.58 7.00 -7.10
CA TRP A 86 1.10 8.20 -6.38
C TRP A 86 1.47 8.19 -4.90
N GLY A 87 2.08 7.12 -4.42
CA GLY A 87 2.57 7.03 -3.06
C GLY A 87 3.29 5.72 -2.82
N ARG A 88 4.30 5.80 -1.96
CA ARG A 88 4.95 4.64 -1.38
C ARG A 88 5.10 4.85 0.12
N ASP A 89 4.69 3.84 0.88
CA ASP A 89 4.96 3.76 2.31
C ASP A 89 5.86 2.56 2.62
N THR A 90 6.51 2.59 3.77
CA THR A 90 7.34 1.47 4.27
C THR A 90 6.77 1.00 5.60
N LEU A 91 6.45 -0.29 5.65
CA LEU A 91 6.04 -0.99 6.85
C LEU A 91 7.20 -1.85 7.36
N GLU A 92 7.42 -1.83 8.66
CA GLU A 92 8.31 -2.79 9.32
C GLU A 92 7.45 -3.94 9.83
N LEU A 93 7.61 -5.13 9.26
CA LEU A 93 6.82 -6.32 9.56
C LEU A 93 7.40 -7.09 10.75
N HIS A 94 6.58 -7.31 11.76
CA HIS A 94 6.93 -8.03 12.99
C HIS A 94 6.06 -9.28 13.18
N GLU A 95 6.50 -10.16 14.09
CA GLU A 95 5.71 -11.30 14.55
C GLU A 95 4.52 -10.84 15.42
N GLN A 96 3.44 -11.64 15.44
CA GLN A 96 2.27 -11.40 16.31
C GLN A 96 2.58 -11.53 17.80
#